data_AF-A0A173DV02-F1
#
_entry.id   AF-A0A173DV02-F1
#
_cell.length_a   1.000
_cell.length_b   1.000
_cell.length_c   1.000
_cell.angle_alpha   90.00
_cell.angle_beta   90.00
_cell.angle_gamma   90.00
#
_symmetry.space_group_name_H-M   'P 1'
#
loop_
_entity.id
_entity.type
_entity.pdbx_description
1 polymer ?
#
loop_
_entity_poly.entity_id
_entity_poly.type
_entity_poly.pdbx_seq_one_letter_code
_entity_poly.pdbx_strand_id
1 'polypeptide(L)' 'LLAEIEKQIGLPVTRAVSTHFHDDRVGGVDVLRAAGVATYASPSTRRLAEAEGNEIPTHSLEGLSS' A
#
# COMPACT_ATOMS: atom_id res chain seq x y z
N LEU A 1 1.17 4.69 -13.20
CA LEU A 1 0.87 5.59 -12.05
C LEU A 1 2.09 6.39 -11.62
N LEU A 2 3.10 5.77 -10.99
CA LEU A 2 4.28 6.50 -10.47
C LEU A 2 4.98 7.36 -11.54
N ALA A 3 5.17 6.81 -12.75
CA ALA A 3 5.77 7.56 -13.87
C ALA A 3 4.98 8.83 -14.25
N GLU A 4 3.65 8.82 -14.11
CA GLU A 4 2.82 9.97 -14.45
C GLU A 4 2.84 11.03 -13.33
N ILE A 5 2.92 10.60 -12.06
CA ILE A 5 3.13 11.50 -10.92
C ILE A 5 4.46 12.24 -11.08
N GLU A 6 5.53 11.52 -11.41
CA GLU A 6 6.84 12.13 -11.66
C GLU A 6 6.77 13.14 -12.81
N LYS A 7 6.18 12.75 -13.94
CA LYS A 7 6.09 13.60 -15.13
C LYS A 7 5.29 14.88 -14.93
N GLN A 8 4.17 14.83 -14.20
CA GLN A 8 3.25 15.97 -14.10
C GLN A 8 3.44 16.79 -12.81
N ILE A 9 3.81 16.14 -11.71
CA ILE A 9 3.87 16.77 -10.38
C ILE A 9 5.33 16.94 -9.93
N GLY A 10 6.21 15.99 -10.26
CA GLY A 10 7.65 16.08 -9.96
C GLY A 10 8.00 16.06 -8.47
N LEU A 11 7.11 15.53 -7.64
CA LEU A 11 7.36 15.33 -6.20
C LEU A 11 7.38 13.84 -5.86
N PRO A 12 8.29 13.40 -4.98
CA PRO A 12 8.44 12.00 -4.65
C PRO A 12 7.22 11.48 -3.88
N VAL A 13 6.69 10.33 -4.32
CA VAL A 13 5.70 9.58 -3.53
C VAL A 13 6.44 8.88 -2.41
N THR A 14 6.24 9.32 -1.17
CA THR A 14 6.95 8.76 0.00
C THR A 14 6.14 7.70 0.74
N ARG A 15 4.81 7.76 0.68
CA ARG A 15 3.90 6.89 1.42
C ARG A 15 2.66 6.55 0.60
N ALA A 16 2.12 5.34 0.80
CA ALA A 16 0.84 4.89 0.26
C ALA A 16 0.01 4.20 1.34
N VAL A 17 -1.31 4.35 1.30
CA VAL A 17 -2.25 3.74 2.26
C VAL A 17 -3.30 2.93 1.50
N SER A 18 -3.37 1.62 1.74
CA SER A 18 -4.42 0.75 1.23
C SER A 18 -5.63 0.75 2.18
N THR A 19 -6.83 0.95 1.63
CA THR A 19 -8.04 1.15 2.43
C THR A 19 -8.73 -0.14 2.86
N HIS A 20 -8.58 -1.23 2.10
CA HIS A 20 -9.03 -2.59 2.42
C HIS A 20 -8.22 -3.61 1.59
N PHE A 21 -8.49 -4.91 1.76
CA PHE A 21 -7.61 -6.01 1.32
C PHE A 21 -7.81 -6.51 -0.12
N HIS A 22 -8.87 -6.06 -0.81
CA HIS A 22 -9.12 -6.49 -2.18
C HIS A 22 -8.00 -6.05 -3.12
N ASP A 23 -7.79 -6.82 -4.19
CA ASP A 23 -6.69 -6.65 -5.14
C ASP A 23 -6.67 -5.25 -5.79
N ASP A 24 -7.83 -4.61 -5.98
CA ASP A 24 -7.92 -3.24 -6.50
C ASP A 24 -7.36 -2.16 -5.54
N ARG A 25 -6.96 -2.55 -4.33
CA ARG A 25 -6.37 -1.67 -3.30
C ARG A 25 -4.98 -2.06 -2.85
N VAL A 26 -4.64 -3.35 -2.94
CA VAL A 26 -3.34 -3.85 -2.52
C VAL A 26 -2.48 -4.35 -3.69
N GLY A 27 -3.08 -4.59 -4.86
CA GLY A 27 -2.33 -4.92 -6.08
C GLY A 27 -1.36 -3.81 -6.45
N GLY A 28 -0.07 -4.15 -6.56
CA GLY A 28 1.01 -3.21 -6.82
C GLY A 28 1.69 -2.62 -5.58
N VAL A 29 1.37 -3.07 -4.37
CA VAL A 29 2.13 -2.80 -3.13
C VAL A 29 3.62 -3.15 -3.29
N ASP A 30 3.94 -4.24 -3.98
CA ASP A 30 5.31 -4.70 -4.23
C ASP A 30 6.03 -3.79 -5.22
N VAL A 31 5.33 -3.26 -6.22
CA VAL A 31 5.86 -2.25 -7.13
C VAL A 31 6.16 -0.95 -6.37
N LEU A 32 5.25 -0.52 -5.49
CA LEU A 32 5.44 0.65 -4.64
C LEU A 32 6.65 0.46 -3.70
N ARG A 33 6.76 -0.71 -3.08
CA ARG A 33 7.87 -1.07 -2.18
C ARG A 33 9.20 -1.09 -2.91
N ALA A 34 9.27 -1.69 -4.10
CA ALA A 34 10.47 -1.71 -4.93
C ALA A 34 10.90 -0.30 -5.37
N ALA A 35 9.95 0.64 -5.50
CA ALA A 35 10.21 2.05 -5.78
C ALA A 35 10.57 2.88 -4.53
N GLY A 36 10.68 2.27 -3.35
CA GLY A 36 11.03 2.95 -2.09
C GLY A 36 9.86 3.65 -1.39
N VAL A 37 8.62 3.37 -1.79
CA VAL A 37 7.41 3.92 -1.13
C VAL A 37 7.08 3.10 0.12
N ALA A 38 6.90 3.77 1.26
CA ALA A 38 6.43 3.11 2.47
C ALA A 38 4.92 2.82 2.39
N THR A 39 4.53 1.54 2.43
CA THR A 39 3.14 1.10 2.29
C THR A 39 2.49 0.81 3.63
N TYR A 40 1.28 1.33 3.85
CA TYR A 40 0.55 1.26 5.11
C TYR A 40 -0.85 0.70 4.92
N ALA A 41 -1.36 -0.01 5.93
CA ALA A 41 -2.78 -0.34 6.05
C ALA A 41 -3.18 -0.60 7.51
N SER A 42 -4.47 -0.76 7.78
CA SER A 42 -4.94 -1.19 9.11
C SER A 42 -4.49 -2.63 9.43
N PRO A 43 -4.45 -3.02 10.71
CA PRO A 43 -4.16 -4.40 11.11
C PRO A 43 -5.12 -5.41 10.44
N SER A 44 -6.41 -5.07 10.31
CA SER A 44 -7.42 -5.92 9.68
C SER A 44 -7.16 -6.13 8.18
N THR A 45 -6.82 -5.05 7.45
CA THR A 45 -6.49 -5.13 6.03
C THR A 45 -5.27 -6.01 5.78
N ARG A 46 -4.21 -5.88 6.59
CA ARG A 46 -3.00 -6.70 6.44
C ARG A 46 -3.29 -8.19 6.65
N ARG A 47 -4.03 -8.53 7.70
CA ARG A 47 -4.45 -9.91 8.01
C ARG A 47 -5.31 -10.52 6.90
N LEU A 48 -6.27 -9.76 6.35
CA LEU A 48 -7.14 -10.25 5.29
C LEU A 48 -6.40 -10.38 3.95
N ALA A 49 -5.48 -9.46 3.63
CA ALA A 49 -4.66 -9.58 2.44
C ALA A 49 -3.77 -10.83 2.49
N GLU A 50 -3.16 -11.11 3.64
CA GLU A 50 -2.39 -12.35 3.87
C GLU A 50 -3.27 -13.60 3.70
N ALA A 51 -4.47 -13.60 4.27
CA ALA A 51 -5.38 -14.74 4.20
C ALA A 51 -5.86 -15.05 2.77
N GLU A 52 -6.02 -14.03 1.93
CA GLU A 52 -6.43 -14.17 0.53
C GLU A 52 -5.24 -14.39 -0.44
N GLY A 53 -4.00 -14.34 0.07
CA GLY A 53 -2.80 -14.47 -0.77
C GLY A 53 -2.51 -13.23 -1.63
N ASN A 54 -3.05 -12.07 -1.26
CA ASN A 54 -2.76 -10.80 -1.92
C ASN A 54 -1.46 -10.17 -1.39
N GLU A 55 -0.96 -9.15 -2.08
CA GLU A 55 0.19 -8.36 -1.62
C GLU A 55 -0.13 -7.64 -0.30
N ILE A 56 0.83 -7.60 0.63
CA ILE A 56 0.61 -7.13 2.01
C ILE A 56 1.34 -5.81 2.25
N PRO A 57 0.65 -4.70 2.58
CA PRO A 57 1.30 -3.47 3.01
C PRO A 57 2.25 -3.68 4.20
N THR A 58 3.46 -3.12 4.11
CA THR A 58 4.57 -3.39 5.05
C THR A 58 4.25 -2.90 6.46
N HIS A 59 3.69 -1.70 6.58
CA HIS A 59 3.46 -1.05 7.85
C HIS A 59 1.99 -1.14 8.27
N SER A 60 1.80 -1.30 9.58
CA SER A 60 0.48 -1.34 10.22
C SER A 60 0.15 0.01 10.84
N LEU A 61 -1.08 0.48 10.65
CA LEU A 61 -1.65 1.65 11.31
C LEU A 61 -2.36 1.21 12.58
N GLU A 62 -1.59 1.00 13.65
CA GLU A 62 -2.08 0.38 14.91
C GLU A 62 -3.25 1.15 15.55
N GLY A 63 -3.35 2.47 15.36
CA GLY A 63 -4.49 3.26 15.87
C GLY A 63 -5.85 2.93 15.22
N LEU A 64 -5.88 2.01 14.26
CA LEU A 64 -7.09 1.51 13.59
C LEU A 64 -7.42 0.05 13.96
N SER A 65 -6.81 -0.50 15.01
CA SER A 65 -7.18 -1.81 15.56
C SER A 65 -8.62 -1.77 16.09
N SER A 66 -9.45 -2.73 15.67
CA SER A 66 -10.81 -2.96 16.18
C SER A 66 -10.79 -3.91 17.37
#